data_AF-A0A9Q0T717-F1
#
_entry.id   AF-A0A9Q0T717-F1
#
_cell.length_a   1.000
_cell.length_b   1.000
_cell.length_c   1.000
_cell.angle_alpha   90.00
_cell.angle_beta   90.00
_cell.angle_gamma   90.00
#
_symmetry.space_group_name_H-M   'P 1'
#
loop_
_entity.id
_entity.type
_entity.pdbx_description
1 polymer ?
#
loop_
_entity_poly.entity_id
_entity_poly.type
_entity_poly.pdbx_seq_one_letter_code
_entity_poly.pdbx_strand_id
1 'polypeptide(L)'
;MPPVPLETKHHPSSVDLLLIKRLIAETSKQNLLQFLQHEFVNIGKSLAERLIGELGPEFSPKMVVKSLSDQQIVRINQLFRQAKFDDPTGDCLSPAGEYNLHLGIIKELHPDMVATYSGSAQVFEGHPFIVEAGVSVGGKDVKQGLNIFRFANRIPLLFEQGADVVTRTALKRINWGSYKINQTQDRIGVFVSVVSTKIPFKGTGKEYIGDDITEIATAVKSAIQQCCIQLKSKIMKKMQAREQQERKRNLSRYIPDATNALYDVLKHMSQSHASKRKRYSGEEAEILSKITANLITKETLKEKLAEHVEKVDYEMAMEYATQSGVTEEPREDIFIQTLDPENKFIEFQSPIFVFRLVC
;
A
#
# COMPACT_ATOMS: atom_id res chain seq x y z
N MET A 1 10.89 -15.10 -6.21
CA MET A 1 10.64 -14.95 -7.67
C MET A 1 9.14 -15.08 -7.89
N PRO A 2 8.49 -14.17 -8.64
CA PRO A 2 7.05 -14.26 -8.89
C PRO A 2 6.68 -15.52 -9.69
N PRO A 3 5.44 -16.04 -9.53
CA PRO A 3 5.02 -17.28 -10.19
C PRO A 3 5.08 -17.14 -11.70
N VAL A 4 5.48 -18.17 -12.43
CA VAL A 4 5.57 -18.15 -13.90
C VAL A 4 4.15 -18.04 -14.49
N PRO A 5 3.90 -17.20 -15.51
CA PRO A 5 2.59 -17.14 -16.14
C PRO A 5 2.22 -18.49 -16.75
N LEU A 6 0.95 -18.86 -16.60
CA LEU A 6 0.41 -20.09 -17.16
C LEU A 6 -0.28 -19.80 -18.50
N GLU A 7 -0.10 -20.70 -19.46
CA GLU A 7 -0.86 -20.64 -20.70
C GLU A 7 -2.33 -20.90 -20.41
N THR A 8 -3.19 -20.00 -20.90
CA THR A 8 -4.65 -20.11 -20.76
C THR A 8 -5.31 -20.06 -22.12
N LYS A 9 -6.50 -20.62 -22.20
CA LYS A 9 -7.32 -20.61 -23.41
C LYS A 9 -7.97 -19.25 -23.60
N HIS A 10 -8.61 -19.08 -24.75
CA HIS A 10 -9.24 -17.81 -25.08
C HIS A 10 -10.59 -17.64 -24.35
N HIS A 11 -10.84 -16.42 -23.88
CA HIS A 11 -12.16 -16.07 -23.38
C HIS A 11 -13.10 -15.77 -24.57
N PRO A 12 -14.36 -16.23 -24.57
CA PRO A 12 -15.27 -16.06 -25.71
C PRO A 12 -15.42 -14.60 -26.19
N SER A 13 -15.44 -13.64 -25.25
CA SER A 13 -15.56 -12.22 -25.59
C SER A 13 -14.29 -11.59 -26.20
N SER A 14 -13.14 -12.26 -26.10
CA SER A 14 -11.84 -11.76 -26.61
C SER A 14 -11.54 -12.21 -28.04
N VAL A 15 -12.43 -13.00 -28.63
CA VAL A 15 -12.11 -13.79 -29.82
C VAL A 15 -12.59 -13.08 -31.09
N ASP A 16 -11.70 -12.97 -32.07
CA ASP A 16 -12.00 -12.43 -33.40
C ASP A 16 -12.33 -13.53 -34.41
N LEU A 17 -13.00 -13.17 -35.51
CA LEU A 17 -13.33 -14.10 -36.61
C LEU A 17 -12.13 -14.90 -37.11
N LEU A 18 -10.98 -14.23 -37.28
CA LEU A 18 -9.75 -14.88 -37.73
C LEU A 18 -9.20 -15.86 -36.69
N LEU A 19 -9.36 -15.54 -35.40
CA LEU A 19 -8.95 -16.43 -34.32
C LEU A 19 -9.85 -17.67 -34.28
N ILE A 20 -11.17 -17.52 -34.44
CA ILE A 20 -12.08 -18.68 -34.54
C ILE A 20 -11.68 -19.58 -35.72
N LYS A 21 -11.43 -19.01 -36.91
CA LYS A 21 -10.99 -19.77 -38.09
C LYS A 21 -9.69 -20.53 -37.82
N ARG A 22 -8.72 -19.90 -37.14
CA ARG A 22 -7.46 -20.55 -36.76
C ARG A 22 -7.70 -21.69 -35.77
N LEU A 23 -8.47 -21.46 -34.72
CA LEU A 23 -8.81 -22.47 -33.72
C LEU A 23 -9.55 -23.67 -34.35
N ILE A 24 -10.44 -23.43 -35.31
CA ILE A 24 -11.12 -24.48 -36.07
C ILE A 24 -10.13 -25.32 -36.90
N ALA A 25 -9.11 -24.69 -37.48
CA ALA A 25 -8.09 -25.40 -38.27
C ALA A 25 -7.17 -26.25 -37.38
N GLU A 26 -6.79 -25.73 -36.22
CA GLU A 26 -5.82 -26.33 -35.29
C GLU A 26 -6.46 -27.33 -34.31
N THR A 27 -7.76 -27.22 -34.05
CA THR A 27 -8.41 -28.05 -33.02
C THR A 27 -8.34 -29.55 -33.35
N SER A 28 -8.12 -30.32 -32.30
CA SER A 28 -8.23 -31.79 -32.31
C SER A 28 -9.67 -32.28 -32.15
N LYS A 29 -10.60 -31.39 -31.79
CA LYS A 29 -11.99 -31.75 -31.48
C LYS A 29 -12.82 -31.84 -32.75
N GLN A 30 -13.58 -32.93 -32.87
CA GLN A 30 -14.40 -33.20 -34.06
C GLN A 30 -15.74 -32.47 -34.00
N ASN A 31 -16.34 -32.35 -32.81
CA ASN A 31 -17.71 -31.89 -32.63
C ASN A 31 -17.78 -30.45 -32.13
N LEU A 32 -18.76 -29.68 -32.60
CA LEU A 32 -18.99 -28.29 -32.20
C LEU A 32 -19.14 -28.12 -30.68
N LEU A 33 -19.87 -29.03 -30.03
CA LEU A 33 -20.02 -29.01 -28.57
C LEU A 33 -18.67 -29.13 -27.84
N GLN A 34 -17.82 -30.06 -28.30
CA GLN A 34 -16.50 -30.29 -27.71
C GLN A 34 -15.55 -29.13 -27.99
N PHE A 35 -15.64 -28.53 -29.17
CA PHE A 35 -14.87 -27.33 -29.52
C PHE A 35 -15.20 -26.17 -28.57
N LEU A 36 -16.49 -25.85 -28.38
CA LEU A 36 -16.89 -24.78 -27.48
C LEU A 36 -16.45 -25.02 -26.03
N GLN A 37 -16.53 -26.27 -25.55
CA GLN A 37 -16.15 -26.63 -24.19
C GLN A 37 -14.63 -26.63 -23.96
N HIS A 38 -13.85 -27.04 -24.96
CA HIS A 38 -12.41 -27.29 -24.78
C HIS A 38 -11.51 -26.21 -25.36
N GLU A 39 -11.95 -25.35 -26.28
CA GLU A 39 -11.10 -24.28 -26.83
C GLU A 39 -11.29 -22.94 -26.11
N PHE A 40 -12.38 -22.77 -25.35
CA PHE A 40 -12.68 -21.53 -24.65
C PHE A 40 -12.74 -21.71 -23.13
N VAL A 41 -12.39 -20.64 -22.41
CA VAL A 41 -12.51 -20.55 -20.95
C VAL A 41 -13.97 -20.25 -20.58
N ASN A 42 -14.40 -20.71 -19.40
CA ASN A 42 -15.74 -20.45 -18.83
C ASN A 42 -16.93 -20.96 -19.68
N ILE A 43 -16.70 -21.93 -20.58
CA ILE A 43 -17.78 -22.64 -21.28
C ILE A 43 -17.93 -24.06 -20.75
N GLY A 44 -18.93 -24.27 -19.89
CA GLY A 44 -19.37 -25.60 -19.46
C GLY A 44 -20.25 -26.29 -20.51
N LYS A 45 -20.50 -27.60 -20.33
CA LYS A 45 -21.33 -28.40 -21.25
C LYS A 45 -22.75 -27.83 -21.41
N SER A 46 -23.40 -27.46 -20.30
CA SER A 46 -24.75 -26.88 -20.33
C SER A 46 -24.80 -25.55 -21.05
N LEU A 47 -23.79 -24.69 -20.84
CA LEU A 47 -23.68 -23.41 -21.53
C LEU A 47 -23.43 -23.61 -23.03
N ALA A 48 -22.57 -24.56 -23.41
CA ALA A 48 -22.29 -24.89 -24.80
C ALA A 48 -23.55 -25.41 -25.52
N GLU A 49 -24.33 -26.30 -24.91
CA GLU A 49 -25.61 -26.77 -25.47
C GLU A 49 -26.60 -25.62 -25.67
N ARG A 50 -26.70 -24.71 -24.70
CA ARG A 50 -27.55 -23.51 -24.80
C ARG A 50 -27.08 -22.58 -25.92
N LEU A 51 -25.78 -22.31 -26.01
CA LEU A 51 -25.21 -21.47 -27.08
C LEU A 51 -25.53 -22.04 -28.46
N ILE A 52 -25.39 -23.36 -28.64
CA ILE A 52 -25.71 -24.02 -29.90
C ILE A 52 -27.21 -23.88 -30.23
N GLY A 53 -28.09 -23.96 -29.23
CA GLY A 53 -29.52 -23.69 -29.41
C GLY A 53 -29.81 -22.26 -29.88
N GLU A 54 -29.14 -21.25 -29.30
CA GLU A 54 -29.29 -19.84 -29.66
C GLU A 54 -28.72 -19.47 -31.05
N LEU A 55 -27.74 -20.25 -31.55
CA LEU A 55 -27.19 -20.05 -32.89
C LEU A 55 -28.22 -20.37 -33.99
N GLY A 56 -29.22 -21.21 -33.69
CA GLY A 56 -30.33 -21.55 -34.56
C GLY A 56 -30.31 -23.00 -35.06
N PRO A 57 -31.33 -23.41 -35.84
CA PRO A 57 -31.53 -24.81 -36.27
C PRO A 57 -30.43 -25.32 -37.22
N GLU A 58 -29.64 -24.41 -37.80
CA GLU A 58 -28.50 -24.75 -38.66
C GLU A 58 -27.31 -25.31 -37.88
N PHE A 59 -27.30 -25.19 -36.55
CA PHE A 59 -26.22 -25.67 -35.69
C PHE A 59 -26.67 -26.91 -34.92
N SER A 60 -25.84 -27.95 -34.93
CA SER A 60 -26.09 -29.15 -34.13
C SER A 60 -24.88 -29.47 -33.23
N PRO A 61 -25.10 -30.03 -32.02
CA PRO A 61 -24.00 -30.36 -31.10
C PRO A 61 -22.97 -31.34 -31.67
N LYS A 62 -23.40 -32.19 -32.61
CA LYS A 62 -22.57 -33.21 -33.28
C LYS A 62 -22.04 -32.75 -34.64
N MET A 63 -22.26 -31.49 -35.01
CA MET A 63 -21.72 -30.93 -36.25
C MET A 63 -20.20 -30.97 -36.24
N VAL A 64 -19.61 -31.31 -37.40
CA VAL A 64 -18.16 -31.34 -37.57
C VAL A 64 -17.63 -29.91 -37.58
N VAL A 65 -16.67 -29.62 -36.72
CA VAL A 65 -16.11 -28.25 -36.53
C VAL A 65 -15.43 -27.76 -37.81
N LYS A 66 -14.73 -28.66 -38.51
CA LYS A 66 -13.98 -28.34 -39.74
C LYS A 66 -14.85 -28.10 -40.97
N SER A 67 -16.14 -28.43 -40.92
CA SER A 67 -17.07 -28.20 -42.03
C SER A 67 -17.88 -26.91 -41.87
N LEU A 68 -17.60 -26.09 -40.85
CA LEU A 68 -18.32 -24.83 -40.61
C LEU A 68 -18.08 -23.85 -41.75
N SER A 69 -19.16 -23.25 -42.26
CA SER A 69 -19.08 -22.21 -43.27
C SER A 69 -18.66 -20.86 -42.68
N ASP A 70 -18.13 -19.97 -43.52
CA ASP A 70 -17.76 -18.61 -43.10
C ASP A 70 -18.95 -17.83 -42.51
N GLN A 71 -20.16 -18.04 -43.05
CA GLN A 71 -21.39 -17.42 -42.53
C GLN A 71 -21.71 -17.94 -41.12
N GLN A 72 -21.54 -19.24 -40.89
CA GLN A 72 -21.73 -19.84 -39.56
C GLN A 72 -20.71 -19.32 -38.55
N ILE A 73 -19.45 -19.15 -38.95
CA ILE A 73 -18.40 -18.58 -38.08
C ILE A 73 -18.72 -17.12 -37.71
N VAL A 74 -19.21 -16.33 -38.67
CA VAL A 74 -19.67 -14.95 -38.41
C VAL A 74 -20.81 -14.95 -37.40
N ARG A 75 -21.76 -15.88 -37.51
CA ARG A 75 -22.87 -16.02 -36.57
C ARG A 75 -22.40 -16.38 -35.16
N ILE A 76 -21.42 -17.29 -35.03
CA ILE A 76 -20.81 -17.64 -33.73
C ILE A 76 -20.18 -16.41 -33.07
N ASN A 77 -19.38 -15.63 -33.82
CA ASN A 77 -18.76 -14.43 -33.30
C ASN A 77 -19.78 -13.35 -32.89
N GLN A 78 -20.86 -13.19 -33.67
CA GLN A 78 -21.95 -12.28 -33.29
C GLN A 78 -22.59 -12.70 -31.97
N LEU A 79 -22.83 -14.00 -31.78
CA LEU A 79 -23.38 -14.50 -30.52
C LEU A 79 -22.41 -14.28 -29.36
N PHE A 80 -21.11 -14.51 -29.53
CA PHE A 80 -20.12 -14.27 -28.48
C PHE A 80 -20.03 -12.80 -28.05
N ARG A 81 -20.29 -11.86 -28.95
CA ARG A 81 -20.35 -10.42 -28.62
C ARG A 81 -21.64 -10.02 -27.92
N GLN A 82 -22.74 -10.73 -28.16
CA GLN A 82 -24.04 -10.45 -27.54
C GLN A 82 -24.20 -11.16 -26.19
N ALA A 83 -23.62 -12.34 -26.05
CA ALA A 83 -23.70 -13.13 -24.83
C ALA A 83 -22.76 -12.57 -23.75
N LYS A 84 -23.25 -12.57 -22.50
CA LYS A 84 -22.46 -12.24 -21.33
C LYS A 84 -21.89 -13.52 -20.72
N PHE A 85 -20.56 -13.57 -20.58
CA PHE A 85 -19.83 -14.68 -19.98
C PHE A 85 -19.29 -14.27 -18.62
N ASP A 86 -18.94 -15.27 -17.81
CA ASP A 86 -18.28 -15.05 -16.53
C ASP A 86 -16.85 -14.56 -16.75
N ASP A 87 -16.38 -13.67 -15.88
CA ASP A 87 -15.07 -13.07 -15.97
C ASP A 87 -13.94 -14.13 -15.86
N PRO A 88 -12.90 -14.08 -16.72
CA PRO A 88 -11.76 -14.98 -16.62
C PRO A 88 -10.96 -14.75 -15.32
N THR A 89 -10.37 -15.82 -14.78
CA THR A 89 -9.51 -15.72 -13.60
C THR A 89 -8.18 -15.04 -13.93
N GLY A 90 -7.58 -14.40 -12.93
CA GLY A 90 -6.28 -13.74 -13.04
C GLY A 90 -5.07 -14.67 -12.87
N ASP A 91 -5.28 -15.97 -12.69
CA ASP A 91 -4.22 -16.93 -12.31
C ASP A 91 -3.19 -17.14 -13.43
N CYS A 92 -3.56 -16.83 -14.68
CA CYS A 92 -2.65 -16.87 -15.82
C CYS A 92 -1.64 -15.71 -15.80
N LEU A 93 -1.88 -14.68 -14.99
CA LEU A 93 -1.04 -13.48 -14.93
C LEU A 93 0.09 -13.65 -13.92
N SER A 94 1.17 -12.93 -14.19
CA SER A 94 2.40 -13.00 -13.40
C SER A 94 2.79 -11.58 -12.96
N PRO A 95 2.10 -11.00 -11.95
CA PRO A 95 2.45 -9.69 -11.40
C PRO A 95 3.85 -9.69 -10.77
N ALA A 96 4.40 -8.50 -10.49
CA ALA A 96 5.66 -8.39 -9.75
C ALA A 96 5.46 -8.78 -8.28
N GLY A 97 4.30 -8.46 -7.73
CA GLY A 97 3.93 -8.57 -6.34
C GLY A 97 4.21 -7.27 -5.58
N GLU A 98 3.33 -6.93 -4.65
CA GLU A 98 3.42 -5.72 -3.83
C GLU A 98 4.76 -5.61 -3.09
N TYR A 99 5.21 -6.71 -2.48
CA TYR A 99 6.48 -6.76 -1.75
C TYR A 99 7.70 -6.52 -2.64
N ASN A 100 7.74 -7.12 -3.83
CA ASN A 100 8.88 -6.95 -4.74
C ASN A 100 8.91 -5.55 -5.34
N LEU A 101 7.74 -4.98 -5.67
CA LEU A 101 7.62 -3.60 -6.13
C LEU A 101 8.12 -2.64 -5.05
N HIS A 102 7.75 -2.88 -3.79
CA HIS A 102 8.18 -2.09 -2.64
C HIS A 102 9.70 -2.09 -2.48
N LEU A 103 10.31 -3.28 -2.48
CA LEU A 103 11.77 -3.43 -2.37
C LEU A 103 12.51 -2.76 -3.54
N GLY A 104 11.98 -2.89 -4.77
CA GLY A 104 12.56 -2.27 -5.96
C GLY A 104 12.60 -0.75 -5.84
N ILE A 105 11.50 -0.13 -5.41
CA ILE A 105 11.41 1.32 -5.22
C ILE A 105 12.39 1.80 -4.13
N ILE A 106 12.48 1.08 -3.00
CA ILE A 106 13.40 1.44 -1.91
C ILE A 106 14.85 1.37 -2.36
N LYS A 107 15.21 0.32 -3.10
CA LYS A 107 16.57 0.07 -3.56
C LYS A 107 17.05 1.12 -4.56
N GLU A 108 16.19 1.49 -5.52
CA GLU A 108 16.60 2.36 -6.63
C GLU A 108 16.47 3.85 -6.32
N LEU A 109 15.41 4.28 -5.61
CA LEU A 109 15.15 5.70 -5.37
C LEU A 109 15.52 6.19 -3.97
N HIS A 110 15.74 5.27 -3.02
CA HIS A 110 15.94 5.58 -1.60
C HIS A 110 14.98 6.67 -1.06
N PRO A 111 13.65 6.51 -1.21
CA PRO A 111 12.68 7.51 -0.78
C PRO A 111 12.51 7.53 0.74
N ASP A 112 12.01 8.64 1.28
CA ASP A 112 11.68 8.77 2.71
C ASP A 112 10.50 7.88 3.09
N MET A 113 9.53 7.77 2.19
CA MET A 113 8.32 6.98 2.38
C MET A 113 7.90 6.31 1.08
N VAL A 114 7.41 5.08 1.20
CA VAL A 114 6.82 4.33 0.09
C VAL A 114 5.55 3.62 0.56
N ALA A 115 4.58 3.58 -0.35
CA ALA A 115 3.42 2.69 -0.27
C ALA A 115 3.26 1.99 -1.61
N THR A 116 2.80 0.76 -1.55
CA THR A 116 2.57 -0.09 -2.70
C THR A 116 1.20 -0.74 -2.56
N TYR A 117 0.61 -1.14 -3.67
CA TYR A 117 -0.68 -1.80 -3.71
C TYR A 117 -0.78 -2.68 -4.95
N SER A 118 -1.25 -3.90 -4.77
CA SER A 118 -1.65 -4.78 -5.88
C SER A 118 -3.17 -4.90 -5.92
N GLY A 119 -3.78 -4.52 -7.05
CA GLY A 119 -5.21 -4.67 -7.26
C GLY A 119 -5.63 -6.13 -7.48
N SER A 120 -6.93 -6.39 -7.36
CA SER A 120 -7.53 -7.65 -7.80
C SER A 120 -7.57 -7.74 -9.32
N ALA A 121 -7.65 -8.95 -9.86
CA ALA A 121 -7.83 -9.16 -11.29
C ALA A 121 -9.16 -8.53 -11.77
N GLN A 122 -9.08 -7.76 -12.85
CA GLN A 122 -10.21 -7.17 -13.56
C GLN A 122 -10.14 -7.60 -15.03
N VAL A 123 -11.18 -7.31 -15.80
CA VAL A 123 -11.31 -7.81 -17.17
C VAL A 123 -11.53 -6.66 -18.14
N PHE A 124 -10.84 -6.71 -19.27
CA PHE A 124 -11.01 -5.81 -20.39
C PHE A 124 -11.14 -6.63 -21.67
N GLU A 125 -12.26 -6.50 -22.40
CA GLU A 125 -12.51 -7.26 -23.65
C GLU A 125 -12.28 -8.77 -23.52
N GLY A 126 -12.58 -9.37 -22.36
CA GLY A 126 -12.32 -10.79 -22.10
C GLY A 126 -10.87 -11.14 -21.77
N HIS A 127 -9.98 -10.15 -21.64
CA HIS A 127 -8.61 -10.34 -21.16
C HIS A 127 -8.52 -9.95 -19.68
N PRO A 128 -8.07 -10.87 -18.80
CA PRO A 128 -7.79 -10.50 -17.41
C PRO A 128 -6.56 -9.59 -17.36
N PHE A 129 -6.63 -8.58 -16.49
CA PHE A 129 -5.53 -7.69 -16.18
C PHE A 129 -5.45 -7.39 -14.67
N ILE A 130 -4.24 -7.14 -14.20
CA ILE A 130 -3.94 -6.71 -12.82
C ILE A 130 -3.17 -5.40 -12.91
N VAL A 131 -3.50 -4.46 -12.03
CA VAL A 131 -2.77 -3.20 -11.88
C VAL A 131 -2.08 -3.18 -10.53
N GLU A 132 -0.77 -2.99 -10.57
CA GLU A 132 0.06 -2.76 -9.39
C GLU A 132 0.50 -1.30 -9.40
N ALA A 133 0.40 -0.63 -8.25
CA ALA A 133 0.84 0.74 -8.10
C ALA A 133 1.80 0.88 -6.92
N GLY A 134 2.68 1.85 -7.02
CA GLY A 134 3.57 2.28 -5.96
C GLY A 134 3.66 3.80 -5.97
N VAL A 135 3.61 4.41 -4.80
CA VAL A 135 3.84 5.85 -4.65
C VAL A 135 4.95 6.04 -3.63
N SER A 136 5.96 6.80 -4.01
CA SER A 136 7.08 7.20 -3.16
C SER A 136 7.10 8.71 -2.98
N VAL A 137 7.46 9.15 -1.78
CA VAL A 137 7.65 10.56 -1.45
C VAL A 137 9.07 10.73 -0.91
N GLY A 138 9.80 11.71 -1.43
CA GLY A 138 11.21 11.96 -1.11
C GLY A 138 12.17 11.23 -2.05
N GLY A 139 13.43 11.11 -1.62
CA GLY A 139 14.50 10.52 -2.41
C GLY A 139 15.47 11.57 -2.97
N LYS A 140 16.77 11.25 -2.95
CA LYS A 140 17.83 12.17 -3.36
C LYS A 140 17.87 12.37 -4.88
N ASP A 141 17.59 11.30 -5.63
CA ASP A 141 17.76 11.24 -7.09
C ASP A 141 16.48 11.59 -7.87
N VAL A 142 15.38 11.87 -7.16
CA VAL A 142 14.08 12.19 -7.74
C VAL A 142 13.96 13.71 -7.92
N LYS A 143 13.61 14.16 -9.13
CA LYS A 143 13.37 15.59 -9.40
C LYS A 143 12.14 16.07 -8.62
N GLN A 144 12.14 17.34 -8.21
CA GLN A 144 10.93 17.97 -7.64
C GLN A 144 9.81 17.90 -8.67
N GLY A 145 8.61 17.54 -8.21
CA GLY A 145 7.49 17.28 -9.09
C GLY A 145 7.03 15.83 -9.09
N LEU A 146 6.20 15.53 -10.09
CA LEU A 146 5.65 14.21 -10.33
C LEU A 146 6.52 13.46 -11.35
N ASN A 147 7.21 12.41 -10.91
CA ASN A 147 7.97 11.51 -11.77
C ASN A 147 7.19 10.22 -11.93
N ILE A 148 6.96 9.80 -13.18
CA ILE A 148 6.05 8.69 -13.49
C ILE A 148 6.84 7.57 -14.16
N PHE A 149 6.80 6.41 -13.55
CA PHE A 149 7.40 5.17 -14.01
C PHE A 149 6.30 4.20 -14.39
N ARG A 150 6.25 3.85 -15.67
CA ARG A 150 5.20 3.02 -16.25
C ARG A 150 5.77 1.69 -16.67
N PHE A 151 5.05 0.63 -16.38
CA PHE A 151 5.41 -0.73 -16.75
C PHE A 151 4.21 -1.42 -17.38
N ALA A 152 4.48 -2.21 -18.40
CA ALA A 152 3.49 -3.06 -19.03
C ALA A 152 4.09 -4.46 -19.21
N ASN A 153 3.48 -5.49 -18.62
CA ASN A 153 4.02 -6.86 -18.57
C ASN A 153 5.51 -6.91 -18.20
N ARG A 154 5.90 -6.18 -17.15
CA ARG A 154 7.29 -6.05 -16.63
C ARG A 154 8.27 -5.29 -17.53
N ILE A 155 7.81 -4.72 -18.64
CA ILE A 155 8.64 -3.91 -19.54
C ILE A 155 8.43 -2.43 -19.19
N PRO A 156 9.49 -1.66 -18.92
CA PRO A 156 9.37 -0.22 -18.69
C PRO A 156 9.01 0.51 -19.98
N LEU A 157 8.03 1.41 -19.90
CA LEU A 157 7.60 2.26 -21.02
C LEU A 157 8.25 3.65 -20.89
N LEU A 158 9.19 3.96 -21.77
CA LEU A 158 10.03 5.16 -21.66
C LEU A 158 9.47 6.36 -22.44
N PHE A 159 8.91 6.13 -23.63
CA PHE A 159 8.50 7.19 -24.56
C PHE A 159 7.01 7.55 -24.45
N GLU A 160 6.64 8.68 -25.05
CA GLU A 160 5.25 9.16 -25.20
C GLU A 160 4.43 9.28 -23.88
N GLN A 161 5.11 9.62 -22.79
CA GLN A 161 4.50 9.68 -21.44
C GLN A 161 3.25 10.58 -21.37
N GLY A 162 3.17 11.66 -22.14
CA GLY A 162 2.05 12.61 -22.07
C GLY A 162 0.69 12.05 -22.56
N ALA A 163 0.70 11.02 -23.41
CA ALA A 163 -0.50 10.40 -23.93
C ALA A 163 -0.99 9.22 -23.06
N ASP A 164 -0.16 8.74 -22.14
CA ASP A 164 -0.41 7.53 -21.37
C ASP A 164 -1.50 7.70 -20.30
N VAL A 165 -2.29 6.65 -20.11
CA VAL A 165 -3.36 6.55 -19.10
C VAL A 165 -2.84 6.81 -17.68
N VAL A 166 -1.65 6.31 -17.33
CA VAL A 166 -1.06 6.48 -16.00
C VAL A 166 -0.75 7.96 -15.77
N THR A 167 -0.07 8.59 -16.73
CA THR A 167 0.29 10.00 -16.66
C THR A 167 -0.93 10.90 -16.58
N ARG A 168 -1.92 10.66 -17.44
CA ARG A 168 -3.16 11.43 -17.45
C ARG A 168 -3.94 11.25 -16.15
N THR A 169 -3.98 10.04 -15.61
CA THR A 169 -4.67 9.75 -14.35
C THR A 169 -3.98 10.43 -13.18
N ALA A 170 -2.66 10.32 -13.07
CA ALA A 170 -1.88 10.93 -11.99
C ALA A 170 -1.92 12.47 -12.01
N LEU A 171 -1.99 13.09 -13.20
CA LEU A 171 -2.06 14.53 -13.36
C LEU A 171 -3.47 15.11 -13.20
N LYS A 172 -4.49 14.49 -13.82
CA LYS A 172 -5.84 15.08 -13.93
C LYS A 172 -6.87 14.51 -12.96
N ARG A 173 -6.71 13.25 -12.54
CA ARG A 173 -7.77 12.51 -11.81
C ARG A 173 -7.48 12.32 -10.33
N ILE A 174 -6.24 12.57 -9.88
CA ILE A 174 -5.81 12.46 -8.49
C ILE A 174 -5.62 13.84 -7.89
N ASN A 175 -6.31 14.12 -6.78
CA ASN A 175 -6.10 15.33 -6.00
C ASN A 175 -5.06 15.07 -4.90
N TRP A 176 -3.79 15.37 -5.18
CA TRP A 176 -2.65 15.18 -4.27
C TRP A 176 -2.78 15.97 -2.95
N GLY A 177 -3.39 17.16 -3.00
CA GLY A 177 -3.57 18.02 -1.82
C GLY A 177 -4.43 17.37 -0.73
N SER A 178 -5.43 16.57 -1.10
CA SER A 178 -6.26 15.80 -0.16
C SER A 178 -5.48 14.77 0.66
N TYR A 179 -4.31 14.37 0.17
CA TYR A 179 -3.41 13.40 0.81
C TYR A 179 -2.22 14.07 1.51
N LYS A 180 -2.22 15.41 1.66
CA LYS A 180 -1.11 16.20 2.22
C LYS A 180 0.19 16.08 1.42
N ILE A 181 0.08 15.87 0.11
CA ILE A 181 1.20 15.80 -0.81
C ILE A 181 1.12 17.01 -1.75
N ASN A 182 2.19 17.79 -1.82
CA ASN A 182 2.30 18.97 -2.67
C ASN A 182 3.04 18.63 -3.96
N GLN A 183 2.31 18.60 -5.08
CA GLN A 183 2.85 18.18 -6.38
C GLN A 183 4.02 19.03 -6.88
N THR A 184 4.14 20.30 -6.47
CA THR A 184 5.21 21.21 -6.96
C THR A 184 6.46 21.17 -6.09
N GLN A 185 6.31 20.96 -4.78
CA GLN A 185 7.42 21.03 -3.82
C GLN A 185 7.99 19.65 -3.50
N ASP A 186 7.13 18.64 -3.43
CA ASP A 186 7.53 17.30 -3.06
C ASP A 186 8.13 16.55 -4.25
N ARG A 187 9.04 15.65 -3.93
CA ARG A 187 9.61 14.70 -4.89
C ARG A 187 8.74 13.45 -4.88
N ILE A 188 7.89 13.31 -5.89
CA ILE A 188 6.91 12.22 -5.94
C ILE A 188 7.32 11.25 -7.05
N GLY A 189 7.42 9.97 -6.71
CA GLY A 189 7.58 8.88 -7.67
C GLY A 189 6.29 8.07 -7.74
N VAL A 190 5.69 7.98 -8.92
CA VAL A 190 4.50 7.16 -9.18
C VAL A 190 4.91 6.01 -10.08
N PHE A 191 4.75 4.79 -9.58
CA PHE A 191 5.04 3.55 -10.26
C PHE A 191 3.72 2.87 -10.57
N VAL A 192 3.47 2.51 -11.83
CA VAL A 192 2.30 1.71 -12.19
C VAL A 192 2.70 0.63 -13.16
N SER A 193 2.34 -0.61 -12.84
CA SER A 193 2.54 -1.79 -13.66
C SER A 193 1.18 -2.37 -14.05
N VAL A 194 0.92 -2.45 -15.36
CA VAL A 194 -0.26 -3.11 -15.92
C VAL A 194 0.17 -4.46 -16.46
N VAL A 195 -0.41 -5.53 -15.93
CA VAL A 195 -0.12 -6.91 -16.34
C VAL A 195 -1.36 -7.52 -16.94
N SER A 196 -1.30 -7.95 -18.20
CA SER A 196 -2.45 -8.50 -18.94
C SER A 196 -1.99 -9.51 -19.99
N THR A 197 -2.88 -10.41 -20.40
CA THR A 197 -2.66 -11.28 -21.57
C THR A 197 -2.57 -10.47 -22.87
N LYS A 198 -3.34 -9.38 -22.97
CA LYS A 198 -3.31 -8.42 -24.09
C LYS A 198 -3.28 -7.00 -23.53
N ILE A 199 -2.21 -6.26 -23.84
CA ILE A 199 -2.10 -4.85 -23.49
C ILE A 199 -2.59 -4.01 -24.68
N PRO A 200 -3.54 -3.09 -24.46
CA PRO A 200 -4.07 -2.25 -25.51
C PRO A 200 -3.17 -1.04 -25.79
N PHE A 201 -2.10 -1.28 -26.55
CA PHE A 201 -1.23 -0.21 -27.03
C PHE A 201 -1.90 0.58 -28.15
N LYS A 202 -1.80 1.92 -28.09
CA LYS A 202 -2.40 2.80 -29.11
C LYS A 202 -1.46 3.09 -30.29
N GLY A 203 -0.15 3.09 -30.07
CA GLY A 203 0.87 3.22 -31.11
C GLY A 203 1.43 1.87 -31.56
N THR A 204 1.92 1.79 -32.80
CA THR A 204 2.60 0.60 -33.34
C THR A 204 3.88 0.26 -32.58
N GLY A 205 4.54 1.27 -32.00
CA GLY A 205 5.74 1.12 -31.17
C GLY A 205 5.51 0.52 -29.78
N LYS A 206 4.25 0.37 -29.33
CA LYS A 206 3.90 -0.16 -27.99
C LYS A 206 4.50 0.64 -26.83
N GLU A 207 4.53 1.97 -26.96
CA GLU A 207 5.16 2.88 -25.99
C GLU A 207 4.21 3.41 -24.91
N TYR A 208 2.90 3.35 -25.13
CA TYR A 208 1.91 3.84 -24.17
C TYR A 208 0.56 3.15 -24.29
N ILE A 209 -0.18 3.19 -23.18
CA ILE A 209 -1.56 2.72 -23.07
C ILE A 209 -2.48 3.92 -23.16
N GLY A 210 -3.45 3.87 -24.07
CA GLY A 210 -4.39 4.96 -24.29
C GLY A 210 -5.38 5.15 -23.13
N ASP A 211 -5.83 6.40 -22.93
CA ASP A 211 -6.86 6.76 -21.94
C ASP A 211 -8.30 6.46 -22.40
N ASP A 212 -8.46 5.87 -23.59
CA ASP A 212 -9.76 5.47 -24.15
C ASP A 212 -10.39 4.29 -23.41
N ILE A 213 -9.60 3.53 -22.65
CA ILE A 213 -10.07 2.33 -21.95
C ILE A 213 -10.37 2.67 -20.50
N THR A 214 -11.67 2.80 -20.21
CA THR A 214 -12.17 3.28 -18.92
C THR A 214 -11.91 2.30 -17.79
N GLU A 215 -11.93 1.00 -18.06
CA GLU A 215 -11.73 -0.10 -17.13
C GLU A 215 -10.31 -0.05 -16.57
N ILE A 216 -9.30 0.05 -17.45
CA ILE A 216 -7.90 0.19 -17.04
C ILE A 216 -7.70 1.53 -16.33
N ALA A 217 -8.26 2.62 -16.85
CA ALA A 217 -8.05 3.94 -16.27
C ALA A 217 -8.67 4.09 -14.87
N THR A 218 -9.81 3.44 -14.62
CA THR A 218 -10.45 3.39 -13.29
C THR A 218 -9.67 2.49 -12.32
N ALA A 219 -9.18 1.34 -12.79
CA ALA A 219 -8.31 0.46 -12.01
C ALA A 219 -7.01 1.16 -11.58
N VAL A 220 -6.33 1.84 -12.51
CA VAL A 220 -5.12 2.64 -12.24
C VAL A 220 -5.41 3.75 -11.23
N LYS A 221 -6.52 4.47 -11.40
CA LYS A 221 -6.94 5.51 -10.44
C LYS A 221 -7.12 4.92 -9.04
N SER A 222 -7.85 3.81 -8.92
CA SER A 222 -8.10 3.14 -7.64
C SER A 222 -6.78 2.69 -6.98
N ALA A 223 -5.89 2.06 -7.75
CA ALA A 223 -4.60 1.58 -7.25
C ALA A 223 -3.71 2.71 -6.72
N ILE A 224 -3.63 3.84 -7.44
CA ILE A 224 -2.90 5.03 -6.97
C ILE A 224 -3.56 5.61 -5.71
N GLN A 225 -4.90 5.69 -5.66
CA GLN A 225 -5.62 6.19 -4.49
C GLN A 225 -5.35 5.36 -3.23
N GLN A 226 -5.30 4.02 -3.35
CA GLN A 226 -4.97 3.15 -2.22
C GLN A 226 -3.56 3.42 -1.69
N CYS A 227 -2.57 3.60 -2.57
CA CYS A 227 -1.22 3.99 -2.17
C CYS A 227 -1.20 5.35 -1.45
N CYS A 228 -1.95 6.33 -1.96
CA CYS A 228 -2.04 7.66 -1.36
C CYS A 228 -2.72 7.65 0.02
N ILE A 229 -3.72 6.79 0.24
CA ILE A 229 -4.38 6.62 1.54
C ILE A 229 -3.37 6.08 2.57
N GLN A 230 -2.61 5.05 2.20
CA GLN A 230 -1.56 4.49 3.07
C GLN A 230 -0.48 5.54 3.40
N LEU A 231 -0.03 6.30 2.39
CA LEU A 231 0.95 7.38 2.60
C LEU A 231 0.42 8.49 3.48
N LYS A 232 -0.84 8.89 3.32
CA LYS A 232 -1.46 9.94 4.13
C LYS A 232 -1.34 9.63 5.63
N SER A 233 -1.57 8.38 6.04
CA SER A 233 -1.40 7.95 7.43
C SER A 233 0.05 8.15 7.90
N LYS A 234 1.03 7.71 7.10
CA LYS A 234 2.47 7.88 7.42
C LYS A 234 2.91 9.34 7.48
N ILE A 235 2.45 10.17 6.54
CA ILE A 235 2.76 11.61 6.47
C ILE A 235 2.19 12.32 7.70
N MET A 236 0.93 12.04 8.06
CA MET A 236 0.30 12.63 9.24
C MET A 236 1.05 12.26 10.52
N LYS A 237 1.42 10.99 10.70
CA LYS A 237 2.22 10.53 11.84
C LYS A 237 3.56 11.27 11.93
N LYS A 238 4.29 11.43 10.80
CA LYS A 238 5.57 12.17 10.77
C LYS A 238 5.38 13.66 11.07
N MET A 239 4.32 14.27 10.56
CA MET A 239 4.02 15.69 10.80
C MET A 239 3.71 15.95 12.28
N GLN A 240 2.93 15.08 12.91
CA GLN A 240 2.61 15.18 14.33
C GLN A 240 3.82 14.92 15.23
N ALA A 241 4.62 13.91 14.94
CA ALA A 241 5.86 13.66 15.68
C ALA A 241 6.80 14.87 15.63
N ARG A 242 6.86 15.54 14.47
CA ARG A 242 7.61 16.79 14.33
C ARG A 242 7.00 17.93 15.15
N GLU A 243 5.69 18.10 15.13
CA GLU A 243 5.00 19.14 15.92
C GLU A 243 5.19 18.93 17.43
N GLN A 244 5.08 17.69 17.91
CA GLN A 244 5.37 17.32 19.29
C GLN A 244 6.83 17.64 19.66
N GLN A 245 7.79 17.27 18.81
CA GLN A 245 9.20 17.57 19.04
C GLN A 245 9.49 19.08 19.05
N GLU A 246 8.86 19.84 18.15
CA GLU A 246 9.00 21.30 18.12
C GLU A 246 8.36 21.95 19.37
N ARG A 247 7.20 21.45 19.82
CA ARG A 247 6.56 21.88 21.07
C ARG A 247 7.43 21.58 22.28
N LYS A 248 7.94 20.35 22.42
CA LYS A 248 8.87 19.97 23.51
C LYS A 248 10.08 20.89 23.51
N ARG A 249 10.73 21.09 22.37
CA ARG A 249 11.88 22.00 22.23
C ARG A 249 11.55 23.43 22.65
N ASN A 250 10.39 23.94 22.22
CA ASN A 250 9.96 25.30 22.57
C ASN A 250 9.68 25.43 24.07
N LEU A 251 8.96 24.47 24.67
CA LEU A 251 8.70 24.45 26.11
C LEU A 251 9.99 24.35 26.90
N SER A 252 10.90 23.44 26.54
CA SER A 252 12.22 23.28 27.16
C SER A 252 13.04 24.58 27.16
N ARG A 253 12.91 25.41 26.12
CA ARG A 253 13.57 26.72 26.04
C ARG A 253 13.04 27.71 27.07
N TYR A 254 11.75 27.69 27.39
CA TYR A 254 11.12 28.61 28.34
C TYR A 254 11.19 28.15 29.79
N ILE A 255 11.50 26.87 30.06
CA ILE A 255 11.65 26.33 31.43
C ILE A 255 12.53 27.23 32.31
N PRO A 256 13.79 27.58 31.94
CA PRO A 256 14.65 28.35 32.84
C PRO A 256 14.07 29.73 33.19
N ASP A 257 13.44 30.41 32.24
CA ASP A 257 12.86 31.74 32.45
C ASP A 257 11.62 31.65 33.35
N ALA A 258 10.74 30.67 33.10
CA ALA A 258 9.56 30.41 33.92
C ALA A 258 9.93 30.01 35.35
N THR A 259 10.92 29.13 35.52
CA THR A 259 11.42 28.72 36.84
C THR A 259 12.02 29.89 37.60
N ASN A 260 12.76 30.77 36.93
CA ASN A 260 13.32 31.98 37.55
C ASN A 260 12.21 32.92 38.05
N ALA A 261 11.23 33.24 37.20
CA ALA A 261 10.12 34.11 37.57
C ALA A 261 9.28 33.51 38.72
N LEU A 262 8.99 32.20 38.66
CA LEU A 262 8.25 31.50 39.72
C LEU A 262 9.01 31.54 41.04
N TYR A 263 10.32 31.25 41.01
CA TYR A 263 11.16 31.27 42.19
C TYR A 263 11.26 32.67 42.81
N ASP A 264 11.38 33.71 41.99
CA ASP A 264 11.45 35.10 42.47
C ASP A 264 10.13 35.52 43.14
N VAL A 265 8.98 35.17 42.57
CA VAL A 265 7.66 35.38 43.19
C VAL A 265 7.56 34.64 44.53
N LEU A 266 7.93 33.36 44.56
CA LEU A 266 7.89 32.55 45.77
C LEU A 266 8.84 33.10 46.86
N LYS A 267 10.00 33.63 46.47
CA LYS A 267 10.95 34.30 47.37
C LYS A 267 10.37 35.60 47.95
N HIS A 268 9.66 36.39 47.15
CA HIS A 268 8.95 37.58 47.65
C HIS A 268 7.80 37.21 48.60
N MET A 269 7.08 36.14 48.32
CA MET A 269 6.01 35.63 49.19
C MET A 269 6.55 35.12 50.53
N SER A 270 7.69 34.41 50.54
CA SER A 270 8.31 33.91 51.77
C SER A 270 8.79 35.06 52.68
N GLN A 271 9.38 36.10 52.10
CA GLN A 271 9.76 37.32 52.83
C GLN A 271 8.55 38.07 53.43
N SER A 272 7.42 38.09 52.70
CA SER A 272 6.17 38.72 53.14
C SER A 272 5.49 37.92 54.27
N HIS A 273 5.61 36.60 54.23
CA HIS A 273 5.12 35.70 55.27
C HIS A 273 5.97 35.78 56.55
N ALA A 274 7.31 35.79 56.42
CA ALA A 274 8.24 35.93 57.53
C ALA A 274 8.07 37.26 58.28
N SER A 275 7.75 38.34 57.55
CA SER A 275 7.46 39.67 58.12
C SER A 275 6.04 39.81 58.72
N LYS A 276 5.24 38.72 58.75
CA LYS A 276 3.84 38.68 59.24
C LYS A 276 2.89 39.68 58.56
N ARG A 277 3.27 40.27 57.42
CA ARG A 277 2.44 41.23 56.66
C ARG A 277 1.25 40.57 55.97
N LYS A 278 1.39 39.29 55.59
CA LYS A 278 0.31 38.45 55.03
C LYS A 278 0.50 37.03 55.57
N ARG A 279 -0.56 36.44 56.14
CA ARG A 279 -0.53 35.04 56.64
C ARG A 279 -1.13 34.13 55.58
N TYR A 280 -0.37 33.11 55.20
CA TYR A 280 -0.83 32.02 54.34
C TYR A 280 -1.08 30.80 55.24
N SER A 281 -2.12 30.00 54.97
CA SER A 281 -2.52 28.87 55.82
C SER A 281 -2.61 27.57 55.03
N GLY A 282 -2.30 26.44 55.66
CA GLY A 282 -2.36 25.12 55.02
C GLY A 282 -1.11 24.82 54.19
N GLU A 283 -1.30 24.19 53.02
CA GLU A 283 -0.24 23.71 52.13
C GLU A 283 0.71 24.82 51.64
N GLU A 284 0.19 26.03 51.47
CA GLU A 284 0.96 27.21 51.05
C GLU A 284 2.04 27.60 52.08
N ALA A 285 1.74 27.49 53.37
CA ALA A 285 2.69 27.79 54.44
C ALA A 285 3.83 26.75 54.51
N GLU A 286 3.53 25.50 54.13
CA GLU A 286 4.49 24.40 54.10
C GLU A 286 5.46 24.50 52.91
N ILE A 287 4.97 24.95 51.75
CA ILE A 287 5.83 25.24 50.59
C ILE A 287 6.75 26.43 50.89
N LEU A 288 6.21 27.49 51.48
CA LEU A 288 6.99 28.67 51.86
C LEU A 288 8.04 28.35 52.93
N SER A 289 7.75 27.45 53.88
CA SER A 289 8.72 27.02 54.90
C SER A 289 9.86 26.19 54.30
N LYS A 290 9.55 25.30 53.34
CA LYS A 290 10.54 24.51 52.57
C LYS A 290 11.46 25.40 51.71
N ILE A 291 10.98 26.55 51.25
CA ILE A 291 11.79 27.55 50.54
C ILE A 291 12.74 28.27 51.50
N THR A 292 12.29 28.68 52.69
CA THR A 292 13.21 29.25 53.71
C THR A 292 14.26 28.25 54.18
N ALA A 293 13.93 26.95 54.17
CA ALA A 293 14.85 25.87 54.49
C ALA A 293 15.79 25.47 53.33
N ASN A 294 15.76 26.17 52.18
CA ASN A 294 16.52 25.86 50.96
C ASN A 294 16.31 24.45 50.39
N LEU A 295 15.23 23.76 50.76
CA LEU A 295 14.89 22.43 50.24
C LEU A 295 14.31 22.51 48.82
N ILE A 296 13.69 23.64 48.46
CA ILE A 296 13.21 23.93 47.10
C ILE A 296 14.17 24.93 46.47
N THR A 297 15.01 24.43 45.59
CA THR A 297 15.98 25.20 44.80
C THR A 297 15.42 25.51 43.41
N LYS A 298 16.05 26.46 42.71
CA LYS A 298 15.75 26.73 41.30
C LYS A 298 15.91 25.47 40.43
N GLU A 299 16.90 24.64 40.75
CA GLU A 299 17.22 23.41 40.02
C GLU A 299 16.13 22.34 40.21
N THR A 300 15.64 22.14 41.43
CA THR A 300 14.54 21.19 41.69
C THR A 300 13.23 21.61 41.03
N LEU A 301 12.92 22.91 40.98
CA LEU A 301 11.77 23.41 40.23
C LEU A 301 11.94 23.21 38.71
N LYS A 302 13.16 23.39 38.19
CA LYS A 302 13.47 23.17 36.78
C LYS A 302 13.31 21.69 36.39
N GLU A 303 13.81 20.78 37.21
CA GLU A 303 13.68 19.32 37.00
C GLU A 303 12.22 18.89 37.03
N LYS A 304 11.45 19.31 38.05
CA LYS A 304 10.02 18.96 38.13
C LYS A 304 9.21 19.51 36.97
N LEU A 305 9.52 20.71 36.50
CA LEU A 305 8.84 21.30 35.34
C LEU A 305 9.22 20.58 34.04
N ALA A 306 10.47 20.13 33.93
CA ALA A 306 10.91 19.29 32.81
C ALA A 306 10.21 17.92 32.81
N GLU A 307 10.18 17.21 33.95
CA GLU A 307 9.44 15.96 34.10
C GLU A 307 7.95 16.12 33.76
N HIS A 308 7.35 17.25 34.14
CA HIS A 308 5.96 17.52 33.82
C HIS A 308 5.73 17.69 32.31
N VAL A 309 6.62 18.37 31.61
CA VAL A 309 6.57 18.48 30.13
C VAL A 309 6.67 17.09 29.49
N GLU A 310 7.54 16.22 30.00
CA GLU A 310 7.67 14.86 29.47
C GLU A 310 6.44 13.98 29.74
N LYS A 311 5.81 14.10 30.91
CA LYS A 311 4.55 13.41 31.21
C LYS A 311 3.41 13.85 30.30
N VAL A 312 3.27 15.16 30.06
CA VAL A 312 2.23 15.69 29.18
C VAL A 312 2.43 15.21 27.74
N ASP A 313 3.68 15.15 27.27
CA ASP A 313 3.98 14.59 25.94
C ASP A 313 3.60 13.09 25.87
N TYR A 314 3.85 12.32 26.94
CA TYR A 314 3.49 10.91 27.02
C TYR A 314 1.96 10.68 27.05
N GLU A 315 1.23 11.44 27.87
CA GLU A 315 -0.24 11.38 27.95
C GLU A 315 -0.88 11.75 26.61
N MET A 316 -0.40 12.80 25.94
CA MET A 316 -0.86 13.18 24.61
C MET A 316 -0.58 12.11 23.55
N ALA A 317 0.55 11.40 23.64
CA ALA A 317 0.86 10.30 22.75
C ALA A 317 -0.11 9.11 22.94
N MET A 318 -0.47 8.80 24.19
CA MET A 318 -1.47 7.77 24.52
C MET A 318 -2.89 8.12 24.05
N GLU A 319 -3.34 9.37 24.28
CA GLU A 319 -4.66 9.83 23.79
C GLU A 319 -4.76 9.76 22.26
N TYR A 320 -3.65 9.99 21.56
CA TYR A 320 -3.63 9.86 20.11
C TYR A 320 -3.71 8.40 19.62
N ALA A 321 -2.98 7.49 20.27
CA ALA A 321 -3.02 6.06 19.95
C ALA A 321 -4.45 5.51 20.11
N THR A 322 -5.14 5.92 21.17
CA THR A 322 -6.55 5.54 21.42
C THR A 322 -7.53 6.13 20.40
N GLN A 323 -7.34 7.38 19.95
CA GLN A 323 -8.22 8.01 18.94
C GLN A 323 -8.01 7.50 17.51
N SER A 324 -6.78 7.10 17.16
CA SER A 324 -6.44 6.66 15.80
C SER A 324 -6.81 5.20 15.52
N GLY A 325 -7.32 4.45 16.51
CA GLY A 325 -7.68 3.04 16.37
C GLY A 325 -6.47 2.13 16.09
N VAL A 326 -5.25 2.67 16.20
CA VAL A 326 -4.00 1.93 16.08
C VAL A 326 -3.63 1.53 17.50
N THR A 327 -3.94 0.29 17.89
CA THR A 327 -3.41 -0.35 19.09
C THR A 327 -1.93 -0.68 18.88
N GLU A 328 -1.11 0.34 18.67
CA GLU A 328 0.32 0.26 18.92
C GLU A 328 0.55 1.12 20.14
N GLU A 329 0.38 0.52 21.31
CA GLU A 329 1.10 1.00 22.48
C GLU A 329 2.57 1.16 22.06
N PRO A 330 3.26 2.24 22.45
CA PRO A 330 4.71 2.31 22.32
C PRO A 330 5.27 1.13 23.12
N ARG A 331 5.54 0.01 22.45
CA ARG A 331 6.21 -1.13 23.05
C ARG A 331 7.59 -0.64 23.42
N GLU A 332 7.82 -0.37 24.70
CA GLU A 332 9.16 -0.44 25.22
C GLU A 332 9.70 -1.83 24.84
N ASP A 333 10.93 -1.91 24.35
CA ASP A 333 11.60 -3.19 24.13
C ASP A 333 11.77 -3.86 25.49
N ILE A 334 10.75 -4.60 25.93
CA ILE A 334 10.82 -5.46 27.09
C ILE A 334 11.67 -6.65 26.67
N PHE A 335 12.98 -6.54 26.91
CA PHE A 335 13.84 -7.71 26.90
C PHE A 335 13.37 -8.60 28.03
N ILE A 336 12.67 -9.68 27.69
CA ILE A 336 12.37 -10.74 28.66
C ILE A 336 13.72 -11.23 29.18
N GLN A 337 14.01 -10.95 30.44
CA GLN A 337 15.16 -11.49 31.12
C GLN A 337 14.99 -13.01 31.09
N THR A 338 15.97 -13.74 30.53
CA THR A 338 15.98 -15.19 30.57
C THR A 338 15.89 -15.64 32.02
N LEU A 339 14.73 -16.18 32.40
CA LEU A 339 14.59 -16.98 33.61
C LEU A 339 15.43 -18.22 33.40
N ASP A 340 16.67 -18.18 33.88
CA ASP A 340 17.31 -19.28 34.59
C ASP A 340 18.70 -18.82 35.11
N PRO A 341 18.79 -18.43 36.39
CA PRO A 341 19.99 -18.68 37.16
C PRO A 341 20.06 -20.19 37.45
N GLU A 342 21.17 -20.82 37.05
CA GLU A 342 21.58 -22.20 37.41
C GLU A 342 20.87 -23.39 36.72
N ASN A 343 20.98 -23.53 35.39
CA ASN A 343 20.83 -24.87 34.79
C ASN A 343 22.11 -25.70 35.07
N LYS A 344 22.00 -26.66 36.01
CA LYS A 344 23.03 -27.68 36.27
C LYS A 344 23.05 -28.69 35.13
N PHE A 345 23.89 -28.47 34.13
CA PHE A 345 24.12 -29.46 33.08
C PHE A 345 25.07 -30.56 33.60
N ILE A 346 24.74 -31.81 33.29
CA ILE A 346 25.69 -32.92 33.42
C ILE A 346 26.25 -33.21 32.03
N GLU A 347 27.56 -33.04 31.86
CA GLU A 347 28.27 -33.35 30.62
C GLU A 347 28.75 -34.79 30.62
N PHE A 348 28.37 -35.54 29.59
CA PHE A 348 28.95 -36.84 29.28
C PHE A 348 29.83 -36.71 28.04
N GLN A 349 31.11 -37.00 28.19
CA GLN A 349 32.11 -36.86 27.13
C GLN A 349 32.51 -38.24 26.57
N SER A 350 32.44 -38.37 25.25
CA SER A 350 33.00 -39.48 24.47
C SER A 350 34.00 -38.90 23.45
N PRO A 351 35.04 -39.64 23.03
CA PRO A 351 36.04 -39.13 22.09
C PRO A 351 35.47 -38.69 20.72
N ILE A 352 34.20 -38.98 20.43
CA ILE A 352 33.54 -38.63 19.16
C ILE A 352 32.46 -37.54 19.33
N PHE A 353 31.90 -37.34 20.52
CA PHE A 353 30.94 -36.26 20.79
C PHE A 353 30.74 -35.99 22.29
N VAL A 354 30.27 -34.78 22.61
CA VAL A 354 29.88 -34.37 23.97
C VAL A 354 28.37 -34.22 24.03
N PHE A 355 27.74 -34.87 25.01
CA PHE A 355 26.29 -34.82 25.23
C PHE A 355 26.01 -34.03 26.52
N ARG A 356 25.24 -32.94 26.42
CA ARG A 356 24.79 -32.15 27.57
C ARG A 356 23.34 -32.50 27.87
N LEU A 357 23.12 -33.10 29.04
CA LEU A 357 21.78 -33.29 29.56
C LEU A 357 21.43 -32.11 30.47
N VAL A 358 20.29 -31.47 30.20
CA VAL A 358 19.69 -30.49 31.11
C VAL A 358 18.88 -31.27 32.14
N CYS A 359 19.19 -31.11 33.43
CA CYS A 359 18.41 -31.70 34.52
C CYS A 359 17.41 -30.70 35.06
#